data_AF-A0A7C6FG26-F1
#
_entry.id   AF-A0A7C6FG26-F1
#
_cell.length_a   1.000
_cell.length_b   1.000
_cell.length_c   1.000
_cell.angle_alpha   90.00
_cell.angle_beta   90.00
_cell.angle_gamma   90.00
#
_symmetry.space_group_name_H-M   'P 1'
#
loop_
_entity.id
_entity.type
_entity.pdbx_description
1 polymer ?
#
loop_
_entity_poly.entity_id
_entity_poly.type
_entity_poly.pdbx_seq_one_letter_code
_entity_poly.pdbx_strand_id
1 'polypeptide(L)' 'ERALRLGGTITGEHGIGMGKLGYMDAEHGAAWEVIG' A
#
# COMPACT_ATOMS: atom_id res chain seq x y z
N GLU A 1 2.05 -7.81 1.37
CA GLU A 1 1.10 -8.94 1.23
C GLU A 1 0.41 -9.44 2.51
N ARG A 2 1.10 -9.94 3.54
CA ARG A 2 0.42 -10.52 4.73
C ARG A 2 -0.58 -9.57 5.39
N ALA A 3 -0.22 -8.30 5.55
CA ALA A 3 -1.09 -7.29 6.15
C ALA A 3 -2.41 -7.13 5.37
N LEU A 4 -2.31 -6.87 4.05
CA LEU A 4 -3.46 -6.75 3.15
C LEU A 4 -4.40 -7.96 3.20
N ARG A 5 -3.86 -9.18 3.17
CA ARG A 5 -4.68 -10.42 3.24
C ARG A 5 -5.45 -10.57 4.56
N LEU A 6 -4.99 -9.92 5.63
CA LEU A 6 -5.64 -9.93 6.94
C LEU A 6 -6.46 -8.65 7.17
N GLY A 7 -6.70 -7.84 6.13
CA GLY A 7 -7.44 -6.58 6.22
C GLY A 7 -6.67 -5.44 6.90
N GLY A 8 -5.36 -5.57 7.07
CA GLY A 8 -4.48 -4.50 7.56
C GLY A 8 -3.89 -3.66 6.42
N THR A 9 -3.20 -2.59 6.78
CA THR A 9 -2.53 -1.67 5.84
C THR A 9 -1.04 -1.96 5.69
N ILE A 10 -0.46 -1.63 4.54
CA ILE A 10 1.00 -1.62 4.30
C ILE A 10 1.70 -0.33 4.80
N THR A 11 0.92 0.67 5.17
CA THR A 11 1.39 1.92 5.79
C THR A 11 1.68 1.72 7.28
N GLY A 12 2.42 2.67 7.87
CA GLY A 12 2.73 2.74 9.29
C GLY A 12 3.46 4.04 9.60
N GLU A 13 3.90 4.24 10.85
CA GLU A 13 4.59 5.48 11.27
C GLU A 13 5.88 5.79 10.48
N HIS A 14 6.51 4.75 9.93
CA HIS A 14 7.72 4.86 9.10
C HIS A 14 7.44 5.13 7.62
N GLY A 15 6.17 5.21 7.21
CA GLY A 15 5.76 5.43 5.83
C GLY A 15 5.98 4.25 4.89
N ILE A 16 5.96 4.56 3.59
CA ILE A 16 5.99 3.60 2.48
C ILE A 16 7.42 3.30 2.02
N GLY A 17 8.21 4.34 1.72
CA GLY A 17 9.54 4.19 1.12
C GLY A 17 9.50 3.45 -0.22
N MET A 18 10.67 3.23 -0.85
CA MET A 18 10.70 2.56 -2.16
C MET A 18 10.31 1.08 -2.10
N GLY A 19 10.64 0.40 -0.99
CA GLY A 19 10.42 -1.04 -0.84
C GLY A 19 8.95 -1.48 -0.78
N LYS A 20 8.01 -0.54 -0.61
CA LYS A 20 6.58 -0.83 -0.54
C LYS A 20 5.76 -0.26 -1.69
N LEU A 21 6.37 0.46 -2.65
CA LEU A 21 5.66 1.05 -3.78
C LEU A 21 4.89 0.01 -4.60
N GLY A 22 5.46 -1.18 -4.79
CA GLY A 22 4.80 -2.28 -5.51
C GLY A 22 3.53 -2.82 -4.87
N TYR A 23 3.19 -2.42 -3.64
CA TYR A 23 1.95 -2.81 -2.97
C TYR A 23 0.87 -1.72 -2.98
N MET A 24 1.17 -0.51 -3.48
CA MET A 24 0.22 0.63 -3.43
C MET A 24 -1.03 0.37 -4.26
N ASP A 25 -0.88 -0.26 -5.43
CA ASP A 25 -2.02 -0.66 -6.28
C ASP A 25 -2.96 -1.61 -5.52
N ALA A 26 -2.41 -2.59 -4.80
CA ALA A 26 -3.20 -3.53 -4.02
C ALA A 26 -3.87 -2.92 -2.77
N GLU A 27 -3.30 -1.86 -2.17
CA GLU A 27 -3.88 -1.15 -1.01
C GLU A 27 -4.96 -0.14 -1.44
N HIS A 28 -4.72 0.62 -2.50
CA HIS A 28 -5.54 1.77 -2.88
C HIS A 28 -6.43 1.51 -4.11
N GLY A 29 -6.19 0.43 -4.86
CA GLY A 29 -6.91 0.11 -6.09
C GLY A 29 -6.85 1.26 -7.09
N ALA A 30 -7.97 1.51 -7.78
CA ALA A 30 -8.08 2.56 -8.80
C ALA A 30 -7.72 3.97 -8.29
N ALA A 31 -7.80 4.24 -6.98
CA ALA A 31 -7.38 5.53 -6.44
C ALA A 31 -5.88 5.78 -6.63
N TRP A 32 -5.07 4.72 -6.71
CA TRP A 32 -3.63 4.82 -6.94
C TRP A 32 -3.27 5.54 -8.24
N GLU A 33 -4.14 5.46 -9.27
CA GLU A 33 -3.94 6.17 -10.54
C GLU A 33 -3.94 7.70 -10.39
N VAL A 34 -4.54 8.23 -9.33
CA VAL A 34 -4.67 9.67 -9.06
C VAL A 34 -3.67 10.15 -8.02
N ILE A 35 -3.35 9.30 -7.03
CA ILE A 35 -2.54 9.68 -5.85
C ILE A 35 -1.09 9.17 -5.89
N GLY A 36 -0.75 8.38 -6.92
CA GLY A 36 0.56 7.75 -7.08
C GLY A 36 1.68 8.67 -7.55
#